data_AF-A0A922MDG4-F1
#
_entry.id   AF-A0A922MDG4-F1
#
_cell.length_a   1.000
_cell.length_b   1.000
_cell.length_c   1.000
_cell.angle_alpha   90.00
_cell.angle_beta   90.00
_cell.angle_gamma   90.00
#
_symmetry.space_group_name_H-M   'P 1'
#
loop_
_entity.id
_entity.type
_entity.pdbx_description
1 polymer ?
#
loop_
_entity_poly.entity_id
_entity_poly.type
_entity_poly.pdbx_seq_one_letter_code
_entity_poly.pdbx_strand_id
1 'polypeptide(L)' 'MRSTLSMLRKALAGEVGMDAVLDNVANCMFNGQLPEVWRELAPATCKGLGGWMDHFIARTKQYTDWV' A
#
# COMPACT_ATOMS: atom_id res chain seq x y z
N MET A 1 -2.88 -2.03 -5.74
CA MET A 1 -1.76 -1.46 -4.95
C MET A 1 -0.77 -0.64 -5.78
N ARG A 2 -0.24 -1.15 -6.91
CA ARG A 2 0.66 -0.36 -7.78
C ARG A 2 0.00 0.91 -8.35
N SER A 3 -1.26 0.82 -8.76
CA SER A 3 -2.04 1.95 -9.31
C SER A 3 -2.22 3.08 -8.29
N THR A 4 -2.67 2.77 -7.07
CA THR A 4 -2.86 3.74 -5.98
C THR A 4 -1.55 4.41 -5.58
N LEU A 5 -0.44 3.68 -5.49
CA LEU A 5 0.89 4.24 -5.24
C LEU A 5 1.36 5.17 -6.37
N SER A 6 1.08 4.78 -7.62
CA SER A 6 1.43 5.58 -8.80
C SER A 6 0.63 6.88 -8.84
N MET A 7 -0.66 6.82 -8.51
CA MET A 7 -1.52 8.01 -8.38
C MET A 7 -1.06 8.91 -7.24
N LEU A 8 -0.73 8.36 -6.06
CA LEU A 8 -0.21 9.13 -4.94
C LEU A 8 1.05 9.92 -5.33
N ARG A 9 1.98 9.27 -6.04
CA ARG A 9 3.20 9.92 -6.54
C ARG A 9 2.91 11.07 -7.51
N LYS A 10 1.92 10.88 -8.39
CA LYS A 10 1.49 11.92 -9.35
C LYS A 10 0.75 13.08 -8.65
N ALA A 11 -0.05 12.78 -7.63
CA ALA A 11 -0.73 13.79 -6.83
C ALA A 11 0.25 14.64 -6.02
N LEU A 12 1.28 14.01 -5.44
CA LEU A 12 2.40 14.72 -4.79
C LEU A 12 3.19 15.61 -5.76
N ALA A 13 3.27 15.22 -7.04
CA ALA A 13 3.86 16.04 -8.11
C ALA A 13 2.90 17.12 -8.65
N GLY A 14 1.66 17.19 -8.17
CA GLY A 14 0.64 18.15 -8.62
C GLY A 14 -0.01 17.81 -9.97
N GLU A 15 0.22 16.61 -10.50
CA GLU A 15 -0.32 16.17 -11.80
C GLU A 15 -1.75 15.62 -11.72
N VAL A 16 -2.18 15.18 -10.52
CA VAL A 16 -3.48 14.55 -10.28
C VAL A 16 -4.11 15.14 -9.02
N GLY A 17 -5.43 15.38 -9.03
CA GLY A 17 -6.14 15.84 -7.85
C GLY A 17 -6.13 14.79 -6.73
N MET A 18 -5.83 15.22 -5.51
CA MET A 18 -5.89 14.36 -4.32
C MET A 18 -7.36 14.02 -4.02
N ASP A 19 -7.71 12.73 -4.06
CA ASP A 19 -9.01 12.24 -3.59
C ASP A 19 -8.91 11.75 -2.14
N ALA A 20 -10.06 11.54 -1.49
CA ALA A 20 -10.10 11.10 -0.09
C ALA A 20 -9.37 9.76 0.15
N VAL A 21 -9.28 8.92 -0.89
CA VAL A 21 -8.53 7.66 -0.83
C VAL A 21 -7.03 7.90 -0.84
N LEU A 22 -6.50 8.74 -1.75
CA LEU A 22 -5.07 9.09 -1.73
C LEU A 22 -4.68 9.78 -0.43
N ASP A 23 -5.51 10.66 0.10
CA ASP A 23 -5.23 11.37 1.35
C ASP A 23 -5.13 10.40 2.54
N ASN A 24 -6.05 9.44 2.63
CA ASN A 24 -5.97 8.38 3.63
C ASN A 24 -4.72 7.50 3.45
N VAL A 25 -4.36 7.17 2.20
CA VAL A 25 -3.15 6.40 1.90
C VAL A 25 -1.88 7.16 2.28
N ALA A 26 -1.80 8.48 2.01
CA ALA A 26 -0.70 9.34 2.43
C ALA A 26 -0.54 9.36 3.95
N ASN A 27 -1.63 9.63 4.67
CA ASN A 27 -1.64 9.67 6.14
C ASN A 27 -1.26 8.32 6.75
N CYS A 28 -1.81 7.21 6.24
CA CYS A 28 -1.46 5.87 6.68
C CYS A 28 0.02 5.55 6.43
N MET A 29 0.56 5.93 5.26
CA MET A 29 1.96 5.73 4.92
C MET A 29 2.89 6.56 5.83
N PHE A 30 2.50 7.80 6.13
CA PHE A 30 3.23 8.67 7.06
C PHE A 30 3.24 8.10 8.49
N ASN A 31 2.11 7.55 8.94
CA ASN A 31 1.96 6.95 10.28
C ASN A 31 2.49 5.50 10.38
N GLY A 32 2.99 4.91 9.28
CA GLY A 32 3.45 3.51 9.27
C GLY A 32 2.34 2.49 9.44
N GLN A 33 1.11 2.84 9.05
CA GLN A 33 -0.08 2.00 9.10
C GLN A 33 -0.50 1.53 7.71
N LEU A 34 -1.17 0.39 7.64
CA LEU A 34 -1.70 -0.12 6.38
C LEU A 34 -3.00 0.62 6.01
N PRO A 35 -3.07 1.24 4.81
CA PRO A 35 -4.29 1.89 4.33
C PRO A 35 -5.47 0.93 4.26
N GLU A 36 -6.67 1.44 4.54
CA GLU A 36 -7.91 0.63 4.56
C GLU A 36 -8.17 -0.08 3.23
N VAL A 37 -7.94 0.62 2.12
CA VAL A 37 -8.14 0.08 0.75
C VAL A 37 -7.19 -1.07 0.41
N TRP A 38 -6.06 -1.19 1.12
CA TRP A 38 -5.13 -2.30 1.00
C TRP A 38 -5.44 -3.41 2.00
N ARG A 39 -6.03 -3.05 3.13
CA ARG A 39 -6.50 -3.97 4.16
C ARG A 39 -7.65 -4.84 3.67
N GLU A 40 -8.53 -4.32 2.81
CA GLU A 40 -9.56 -5.15 2.15
C GLU A 40 -8.96 -6.18 1.18
N LEU A 41 -7.83 -5.85 0.56
CA LEU A 41 -7.14 -6.71 -0.41
C LEU A 41 -6.16 -7.70 0.24
N ALA A 42 -5.78 -7.46 1.50
CA ALA A 42 -4.85 -8.27 2.24
C ALA A 42 -5.60 -9.09 3.32
N PRO A 43 -5.15 -10.32 3.64
CA PRO A 43 -5.69 -11.05 4.78
C PRO A 43 -5.54 -10.21 6.06
N ALA A 44 -6.44 -10.39 7.03
CA ALA A 44 -6.48 -9.63 8.28
C ALA A 44 -5.16 -9.75 9.06
N THR A 45 -4.23 -8.83 8.82
CA THR A 45 -2.93 -8.79 9.49
C THR A 45 -2.93 -7.67 10.52
N CYS A 46 -2.70 -7.99 11.78
CA CYS A 46 -2.45 -7.01 12.86
C CYS A 46 -1.01 -6.45 12.81
N LYS A 47 -0.32 -6.54 11.66
CA LYS A 47 1.07 -6.09 11.50
C LYS A 47 1.09 -4.64 11.04
N GLY A 48 2.02 -3.86 11.57
CA GLY A 48 2.31 -2.52 11.04
C GLY A 48 2.82 -2.57 9.60
N LEU A 49 2.89 -1.42 8.92
CA LEU A 49 3.21 -1.34 7.49
C LEU A 49 4.52 -2.05 7.14
N GLY A 50 5.58 -1.85 7.95
CA GLY A 50 6.89 -2.49 7.73
C GLY A 50 6.81 -4.03 7.77
N GLY A 51 6.26 -4.59 8.85
CA GLY A 51 6.12 -6.05 8.97
C GLY A 51 5.14 -6.66 7.95
N TRP A 52 4.19 -5.87 7.46
CA TRP A 52 3.33 -6.27 6.35
C TRP A 52 4.09 -6.27 5.01
N MET A 53 4.94 -5.28 4.74
CA MET A 53 5.79 -5.22 3.54
C MET A 53 6.73 -6.42 3.46
N ASP A 54 7.38 -6.80 4.56
CA ASP A 54 8.25 -7.98 4.62
C ASP A 54 7.48 -9.26 4.26
N HIS A 55 6.29 -9.44 4.85
CA HIS A 55 5.43 -10.58 4.54
C HIS A 55 4.97 -10.56 3.08
N PHE A 56 4.62 -9.39 2.55
CA PHE A 56 4.21 -9.23 1.16
C PHE A 56 5.33 -9.59 0.18
N ILE A 57 6.57 -9.14 0.43
CA ILE A 57 7.74 -9.46 -0.38
C ILE A 57 8.04 -10.96 -0.32
N ALA A 58 8.04 -11.55 0.88
CA ALA A 58 8.26 -12.98 1.07
C ALA A 58 7.23 -13.83 0.31
N ARG A 59 5.94 -13.46 0.37
CA ARG A 59 4.88 -14.14 -0.38
C ARG A 59 5.00 -13.95 -1.88
N THR A 60 5.34 -12.74 -2.33
CA THR A 60 5.58 -12.47 -3.76
C THR A 60 6.71 -13.34 -4.28
N LYS A 61 7.82 -13.42 -3.53
CA LYS A 61 8.94 -14.30 -3.88
C LYS A 61 8.52 -15.76 -3.92
N GLN A 62 7.76 -16.23 -2.93
CA GLN A 62 7.25 -17.59 -2.90
C GLN A 62 6.39 -17.93 -4.13
N TYR A 63 5.50 -17.03 -4.56
CA TYR A 63 4.70 -17.24 -5.77
C TYR A 63 5.57 -17.22 -7.04
N THR A 64 6.56 -16.34 -7.12
CA THR A 64 7.51 -16.32 -8.25
C THR A 64 8.34 -17.59 -8.31
N ASP A 65 8.78 -18.13 -7.17
CA ASP A 65 9.56 -19.36 -7.08
C ASP A 65 8.72 -20.62 -7.36
N TRP A 66 7.39 -20.53 -7.29
CA TRP A 66 6.44 -21.62 -7.58
C TRP A 66 6.00 -21.70 -9.04
N VAL A 67 6.26 -20.65 -9.82
CA VAL A 67 6.02 -20.59 -11.27
C VAL A 67 7.26 -21.07 -12.01
#